data_AF-A0A6H5JGE7-F1
#
_entry.id   AF-A0A6H5JGE7-F1
#
_cell.length_a   1.000
_cell.length_b   1.000
_cell.length_c   1.000
_cell.angle_alpha   90.00
_cell.angle_beta   90.00
_cell.angle_gamma   90.00
#
_symmetry.space_group_name_H-M   'P 1'
#
loop_
_entity.id
_entity.type
_entity.pdbx_description
1 polymer ?
#
loop_
_entity_poly.entity_id
_entity_poly.type
_entity_poly.pdbx_seq_one_letter_code
_entity_poly.pdbx_strand_id
1 'polypeptide(L)'
;MNKDSVGARYDVGTSDGGSAAEFCHWAVVRNKISAATSSKPGIGATIVGHKFNQPIAYAVWPASLQQLSFGHKFDQSIAYAVWPASLQQLSFRGSFNQPIVGVVWSASVKQVSFADDFNQPIAQVVWPASLQQPTFGCEFNQPITGVVWPASLRQLSFGGSFTQPIAEVVWPAVLQQLSFGHRFDQPIVGVVWPASLQWLSFGHKFNQPIVEAVWPASLQQQSIGWNFNQPIVEAVWPALLQQLSFGWEVNQPIVGVVWPASLQWLSFGINFNQPIHGVVWPASLQQLRFGYEFYQPIDGVVWSTSLQQLSSGYEFNQPITGVAWPASLRSVTRKGFSLL
;
A
#
# COMPACT_ATOMS: atom_id res chain seq x y z
N MET A 1 -8.68 -83.87 14.43
CA MET A 1 -7.85 -83.44 13.28
C MET A 1 -7.05 -82.22 13.71
N ASN A 2 -5.71 -82.35 13.69
CA ASN A 2 -4.61 -81.36 13.75
C ASN A 2 -4.76 -80.13 14.66
N LYS A 3 -3.96 -79.95 15.72
CA LYS A 3 -2.49 -79.75 15.85
C LYS A 3 -2.09 -78.27 15.93
N ASP A 4 -1.35 -78.00 17.01
CA ASP A 4 -0.29 -77.01 17.19
C ASP A 4 -0.62 -75.55 17.57
N SER A 5 -0.41 -75.33 18.88
CA SER A 5 0.04 -74.13 19.59
C SER A 5 1.18 -73.35 18.92
N VAL A 6 1.24 -72.02 19.15
CA VAL A 6 2.35 -71.28 19.80
C VAL A 6 1.94 -69.79 19.87
N GLY A 7 2.09 -69.19 21.04
CA GLY A 7 1.83 -67.78 21.28
C GLY A 7 2.93 -66.85 20.76
N ALA A 8 2.55 -65.60 20.51
CA ALA A 8 3.49 -64.49 20.43
C ALA A 8 2.85 -63.25 21.06
N ARG A 9 3.44 -62.80 22.17
CA ARG A 9 3.35 -61.44 22.68
C ARG A 9 3.90 -60.51 21.58
N TYR A 10 3.15 -59.49 21.20
CA TYR A 10 3.72 -58.37 20.46
C TYR A 10 4.05 -57.26 21.44
N ASP A 11 5.36 -57.11 21.62
CA ASP A 11 6.04 -56.11 22.41
C ASP A 11 6.05 -54.75 21.69
N VAL A 12 6.31 -53.71 22.48
CA VAL A 12 6.35 -52.29 22.12
C VAL A 12 7.28 -51.99 20.94
N GLY A 13 6.78 -51.24 19.95
CA GLY A 13 7.57 -50.74 18.82
C GLY A 13 7.21 -49.31 18.48
N THR A 14 7.87 -48.36 19.14
CA THR A 14 7.95 -46.95 18.75
C THR A 14 8.66 -46.85 17.39
N SER A 15 7.93 -46.56 16.32
CA SER A 15 8.51 -46.20 15.02
C SER A 15 8.71 -44.67 14.93
N ASP A 16 9.60 -44.14 15.76
CA ASP A 16 10.26 -42.86 15.51
C ASP A 16 11.43 -43.13 14.55
N GLY A 17 11.11 -43.18 13.26
CA GLY A 17 12.04 -43.48 12.18
C GLY A 17 12.47 -42.25 11.40
N GLY A 18 12.86 -41.16 12.08
CA GLY A 18 13.66 -40.12 11.43
C GLY A 18 15.08 -40.64 11.28
N SER A 19 15.57 -40.80 10.05
CA SER A 19 16.90 -41.37 9.80
C SER A 19 18.00 -40.47 10.40
N ALA A 20 19.11 -41.04 10.87
CA ALA A 20 20.23 -40.27 11.41
C ALA A 20 20.81 -39.25 10.41
N ALA A 21 20.64 -39.49 9.10
CA ALA A 21 21.01 -38.56 8.03
C ALA A 21 20.12 -37.31 8.01
N GLU A 22 18.82 -37.45 8.28
CA GLU A 22 17.89 -36.33 8.44
C GLU A 22 18.25 -35.51 9.68
N PHE A 23 18.48 -36.17 10.83
CA PHE A 23 18.92 -35.47 12.05
C PHE A 23 20.23 -34.69 11.87
N CYS A 24 21.23 -35.26 11.19
CA CYS A 24 22.48 -34.55 10.87
C CYS A 24 22.26 -33.35 9.95
N HIS A 25 21.40 -33.48 8.93
CA HIS A 25 21.06 -32.38 8.04
C HIS A 25 20.37 -31.23 8.81
N TRP A 26 19.51 -31.55 9.78
CA TRP A 26 18.74 -30.54 10.53
C TRP A 26 19.57 -29.79 11.57
N ALA A 27 20.51 -30.47 12.24
CA ALA A 27 21.49 -29.80 13.10
C ALA A 27 22.33 -28.77 12.31
N VAL A 28 22.68 -29.09 11.06
CA VAL A 28 23.42 -28.18 10.16
C VAL A 28 22.56 -26.98 9.76
N VAL A 29 21.28 -27.16 9.43
CA VAL A 29 20.36 -26.04 9.11
C VAL A 29 20.16 -25.13 10.33
N ARG A 30 19.94 -25.71 11.52
CA ARG A 30 19.80 -24.95 12.78
C ARG A 30 21.05 -24.11 13.09
N ASN A 31 22.24 -24.69 12.94
CA ASN A 31 23.50 -23.98 13.18
C ASN A 31 23.75 -22.86 12.15
N LYS A 32 23.39 -23.07 10.88
CA LYS A 32 23.50 -22.05 9.82
C LYS A 32 22.53 -20.88 10.03
N ILE A 33 21.30 -21.14 10.47
CA ILE A 33 20.34 -20.08 10.80
C ILE A 33 20.84 -19.29 12.00
N SER A 34 21.24 -19.96 13.10
CA SER A 34 21.79 -19.29 14.28
C SER A 34 23.00 -18.39 13.95
N ALA A 35 23.92 -18.88 13.11
CA ALA A 35 25.09 -18.11 12.66
C ALA A 35 24.73 -16.93 11.73
N ALA A 36 23.61 -17.02 11.00
CA ALA A 36 23.14 -15.98 10.11
C ALA A 36 22.23 -14.97 10.80
N THR A 37 21.72 -15.26 12.00
CA THR A 37 20.79 -14.39 12.71
C THR A 37 21.51 -13.36 13.58
N SER A 38 21.17 -12.09 13.40
CA SER A 38 21.44 -11.07 14.42
C SER A 38 20.17 -10.87 15.24
N SER A 39 20.20 -11.32 16.50
CA SER A 39 19.13 -11.05 17.48
C SER A 39 19.62 -10.00 18.48
N LYS A 40 18.84 -8.93 18.70
CA LYS A 40 19.04 -8.10 19.90
C LYS A 40 18.34 -8.80 21.07
N PRO A 41 19.03 -9.10 22.19
CA PRO A 41 18.40 -9.69 23.36
C PRO A 41 17.20 -8.84 23.82
N GLY A 42 16.05 -9.48 24.04
CA GLY A 42 14.84 -8.82 24.53
C GLY A 42 13.94 -8.18 23.47
N ILE A 43 14.36 -8.13 22.20
CA ILE A 43 13.51 -7.71 21.09
C ILE A 43 13.09 -8.98 20.38
N GLY A 44 11.79 -9.28 20.34
CA GLY A 44 11.23 -10.45 19.64
C GLY A 44 11.39 -10.40 18.12
N ALA A 45 12.49 -9.84 17.61
CA ALA A 45 12.78 -9.58 16.21
C ALA A 45 14.12 -10.21 15.81
N THR A 46 14.11 -10.94 14.70
CA THR A 46 15.30 -11.58 14.13
C THR A 46 15.46 -11.19 12.67
N ILE A 47 16.66 -10.73 12.32
CA ILE A 47 17.08 -10.57 10.93
C ILE A 47 17.97 -11.75 10.55
N VAL A 48 17.55 -12.50 9.54
CA VAL A 48 18.39 -13.51 8.90
C VAL A 48 19.30 -12.80 7.90
N GLY A 49 20.60 -13.03 8.02
CA GLY A 49 21.65 -12.20 7.42
C GLY A 49 21.50 -11.98 5.92
N HIS A 50 22.05 -10.84 5.44
CA HIS A 50 21.88 -10.36 4.06
C HIS A 50 22.26 -11.35 2.96
N LYS A 51 23.18 -12.29 3.23
CA LYS A 51 23.66 -13.31 2.27
C LYS A 51 23.03 -14.69 2.47
N PHE A 52 22.16 -14.85 3.46
CA PHE A 52 21.55 -16.14 3.75
C PHE A 52 20.59 -16.54 2.62
N ASN A 53 20.85 -17.69 2.01
CA ASN A 53 20.03 -18.29 0.95
C ASN A 53 20.08 -19.82 1.07
N GLN A 54 19.72 -20.34 2.24
CA GLN A 54 19.68 -21.78 2.51
C GLN A 54 18.23 -22.20 2.80
N PRO A 55 17.84 -23.44 2.44
CA PRO A 55 16.49 -23.92 2.68
C PRO A 55 16.09 -23.79 4.16
N ILE A 56 14.83 -23.43 4.40
CA ILE A 56 14.28 -23.27 5.76
C ILE A 56 13.15 -24.25 6.05
N ALA A 57 12.99 -25.27 5.22
CA ALA A 57 12.04 -26.35 5.49
C ALA A 57 12.32 -26.92 6.89
N TYR A 58 11.28 -26.98 7.72
CA TYR A 58 11.37 -27.49 9.10
C TYR A 58 12.34 -26.72 10.02
N ALA A 59 12.70 -25.48 9.69
CA ALA A 59 13.49 -24.63 10.57
C ALA A 59 12.78 -24.44 11.93
N VAL A 60 13.55 -24.59 13.02
CA VAL A 60 13.04 -24.39 14.39
C VAL A 60 13.36 -22.97 14.83
N TRP A 61 12.31 -22.17 15.02
CA TRP A 61 12.42 -20.78 15.49
C TRP A 61 12.13 -20.67 16.99
N PRO A 62 12.65 -19.63 17.68
CA PRO A 62 12.25 -19.34 19.04
C PRO A 62 10.73 -19.14 19.15
N ALA A 63 10.08 -19.75 20.13
CA ALA A 63 8.63 -19.66 20.31
C ALA A 63 8.14 -18.24 20.59
N SER A 64 9.01 -17.35 21.10
CA SER A 64 8.75 -15.94 21.38
C SER A 64 9.03 -15.00 20.19
N LEU A 65 9.39 -15.53 19.02
CA LEU A 65 9.74 -14.72 17.85
C LEU A 65 8.50 -14.07 17.24
N GLN A 66 8.43 -12.74 17.34
CA GLN A 66 7.30 -11.94 16.86
C GLN A 66 7.57 -11.31 15.48
N GLN A 67 8.83 -11.07 15.13
CA GLN A 67 9.20 -10.44 13.85
C GLN A 67 10.35 -11.22 13.22
N LEU A 68 10.19 -11.57 11.94
CA LEU A 68 11.21 -12.28 11.18
C LEU A 68 11.44 -11.56 9.85
N SER A 69 12.69 -11.22 9.56
CA SER A 69 13.06 -10.61 8.30
C SER A 69 14.19 -11.39 7.63
N PHE A 70 13.97 -11.82 6.39
CA PHE A 70 15.00 -12.42 5.55
C PHE A 70 15.74 -11.32 4.78
N GLY A 71 17.08 -11.43 4.75
CA GLY A 71 17.94 -10.51 4.02
C GLY A 71 17.83 -10.60 2.49
N HIS A 72 18.50 -9.68 1.79
CA HIS A 72 18.31 -9.43 0.35
C HIS A 72 18.55 -10.61 -0.59
N LYS A 73 19.33 -11.62 -0.19
CA LYS A 73 19.67 -12.77 -1.05
C LYS A 73 18.81 -14.01 -0.82
N PHE A 74 17.87 -13.98 0.13
CA PHE A 74 17.04 -15.13 0.41
C PHE A 74 16.01 -15.34 -0.70
N ASP A 75 16.09 -16.47 -1.39
CA ASP A 75 15.18 -16.87 -2.46
C ASP A 75 14.95 -18.40 -2.44
N GLN A 76 14.80 -18.97 -1.24
CA GLN A 76 14.47 -20.39 -1.07
C GLN A 76 12.98 -20.57 -0.86
N SER A 77 12.46 -21.72 -1.31
CA SER A 77 11.05 -22.07 -1.11
C SER A 77 10.68 -22.09 0.37
N ILE A 78 9.47 -21.60 0.66
CA ILE A 78 8.91 -21.53 2.02
C ILE A 78 7.69 -22.43 2.21
N ALA A 79 7.39 -23.31 1.25
CA ALA A 79 6.20 -24.17 1.29
C ALA A 79 6.12 -25.04 2.56
N TYR A 80 7.28 -25.51 3.05
CA TYR A 80 7.40 -26.37 4.24
C TYR A 80 8.04 -25.64 5.44
N ALA A 81 8.01 -24.31 5.43
CA ALA A 81 8.48 -23.53 6.57
C ALA A 81 7.51 -23.68 7.75
N VAL A 82 8.04 -23.97 8.94
CA VAL A 82 7.25 -24.00 10.18
C VAL A 82 7.44 -22.66 10.86
N TRP A 83 6.43 -21.79 10.82
CA TRP A 83 6.51 -20.47 11.44
C TRP A 83 6.19 -20.51 12.94
N PRO A 84 6.83 -19.70 13.79
CA PRO A 84 6.50 -19.64 15.20
C PRO A 84 5.09 -19.07 15.41
N ALA A 85 4.34 -19.65 16.36
CA ALA A 85 2.96 -19.26 16.64
C ALA A 85 2.79 -17.80 17.10
N SER A 86 3.86 -17.17 17.60
CA SER A 86 3.86 -15.76 18.01
C SER A 86 4.26 -14.79 16.89
N LEU A 87 4.55 -15.27 15.67
CA LEU A 87 5.00 -14.43 14.55
C LEU A 87 3.92 -13.46 14.09
N GLN A 88 4.16 -12.17 14.27
CA GLN A 88 3.25 -11.09 13.87
C GLN A 88 3.66 -10.42 12.57
N GLN A 89 4.97 -10.36 12.28
CA GLN A 89 5.50 -9.67 11.09
C GLN A 89 6.52 -10.55 10.38
N LEU A 90 6.35 -10.70 9.07
CA LEU A 90 7.25 -11.44 8.20
C LEU A 90 7.66 -10.57 7.01
N SER A 91 8.96 -10.43 6.78
CA SER A 91 9.48 -9.62 5.68
C SER A 91 10.52 -10.38 4.88
N PHE A 92 10.34 -10.44 3.57
CA PHE A 92 11.31 -10.97 2.62
C PHE A 92 11.94 -9.81 1.84
N ARG A 93 13.24 -9.56 2.02
CA ARG A 93 13.94 -8.43 1.39
C ARG A 93 14.59 -8.83 0.07
N GLY A 94 14.77 -7.86 -0.84
CA GLY A 94 15.51 -8.01 -2.09
C GLY A 94 14.90 -9.04 -3.03
N SER A 95 15.48 -10.25 -3.06
CA SER A 95 15.36 -11.19 -4.16
C SER A 95 14.41 -12.37 -4.00
N PHE A 96 13.58 -12.38 -2.95
CA PHE A 96 12.61 -13.46 -2.77
C PHE A 96 11.54 -13.42 -3.88
N ASN A 97 11.49 -14.45 -4.71
CA ASN A 97 10.51 -14.59 -5.79
C ASN A 97 10.01 -16.04 -5.93
N GLN A 98 9.96 -16.78 -4.82
CA GLN A 98 9.43 -18.15 -4.81
C GLN A 98 7.90 -18.17 -4.69
N PRO A 99 7.21 -19.16 -5.29
CA PRO A 99 5.77 -19.32 -5.13
C PRO A 99 5.37 -19.45 -3.67
N ILE A 100 4.26 -18.81 -3.31
CA ILE A 100 3.69 -18.84 -1.94
C ILE A 100 2.35 -19.57 -1.87
N VAL A 101 1.93 -20.22 -2.96
CA VAL A 101 0.78 -21.12 -2.96
C VAL A 101 1.07 -22.32 -2.09
N GLY A 102 0.11 -22.71 -1.24
CA GLY A 102 0.25 -23.83 -0.30
C GLY A 102 1.07 -23.52 0.96
N VAL A 103 1.59 -22.30 1.13
CA VAL A 103 2.28 -21.90 2.36
C VAL A 103 1.30 -21.87 3.53
N VAL A 104 1.64 -22.59 4.59
CA VAL A 104 0.88 -22.56 5.85
C VAL A 104 1.41 -21.42 6.72
N TRP A 105 0.72 -20.29 6.72
CA TRP A 105 1.09 -19.13 7.52
C TRP A 105 0.75 -19.32 9.00
N SER A 106 1.51 -18.69 9.90
CA SER A 106 1.10 -18.59 11.30
C SER A 106 -0.17 -17.73 11.42
N ALA A 107 -1.13 -18.18 12.23
CA ALA A 107 -2.41 -17.52 12.42
C ALA A 107 -2.30 -16.13 13.09
N SER A 108 -1.15 -15.80 13.68
CA SER A 108 -0.89 -14.50 14.33
C SER A 108 -0.27 -13.44 13.41
N VAL A 109 0.06 -13.80 12.17
CA VAL A 109 0.72 -12.89 11.21
C VAL A 109 -0.23 -11.77 10.79
N LYS A 110 0.12 -10.55 11.19
CA LYS A 110 -0.62 -9.33 10.86
C LYS A 110 -0.05 -8.60 9.66
N GLN A 111 1.24 -8.78 9.37
CA GLN A 111 1.93 -8.09 8.28
C GLN A 111 2.86 -9.05 7.53
N VAL A 112 2.78 -9.01 6.20
CA VAL A 112 3.71 -9.69 5.31
C VAL A 112 4.22 -8.69 4.29
N SER A 113 5.54 -8.55 4.18
CA SER A 113 6.16 -7.69 3.18
C SER A 113 7.01 -8.52 2.23
N PHE A 114 6.68 -8.45 0.95
CA PHE A 114 7.50 -8.93 -0.15
C PHE A 114 8.24 -7.75 -0.74
N ALA A 115 9.56 -7.86 -0.88
CA ALA A 115 10.37 -6.81 -1.48
C ALA A 115 10.41 -6.92 -3.01
N ASP A 116 11.35 -6.19 -3.61
CA ASP A 116 11.26 -5.71 -4.98
C ASP A 116 11.07 -6.82 -6.02
N ASP A 117 11.74 -7.97 -5.89
CA ASP A 117 11.75 -8.96 -6.96
C ASP A 117 10.51 -9.90 -6.96
N PHE A 118 9.64 -9.85 -5.95
CA PHE A 118 8.49 -10.77 -5.85
C PHE A 118 7.43 -10.49 -6.92
N ASN A 119 7.20 -11.47 -7.79
CA ASN A 119 6.23 -11.38 -8.88
C ASN A 119 5.54 -12.74 -9.16
N GLN A 120 5.20 -13.49 -8.11
CA GLN A 120 4.50 -14.77 -8.23
C GLN A 120 2.98 -14.61 -8.13
N PRO A 121 2.18 -15.45 -8.82
CA PRO A 121 0.72 -15.39 -8.76
C PRO A 121 0.19 -15.58 -7.34
N ILE A 122 -0.82 -14.79 -6.97
CA ILE A 122 -1.43 -14.82 -5.63
C ILE A 122 -2.90 -15.26 -5.61
N ALA A 123 -3.49 -15.60 -6.75
CA ALA A 123 -4.91 -15.97 -6.85
C ALA A 123 -5.28 -17.18 -5.98
N GLN A 124 -4.37 -18.14 -5.81
CA GLN A 124 -4.58 -19.38 -5.04
C GLN A 124 -3.93 -19.34 -3.65
N VAL A 125 -3.51 -18.17 -3.18
CA VAL A 125 -2.86 -18.03 -1.87
C VAL A 125 -3.91 -17.98 -0.78
N VAL A 126 -3.77 -18.86 0.21
CA VAL A 126 -4.56 -18.82 1.44
C VAL A 126 -3.85 -17.92 2.43
N TRP A 127 -4.28 -16.66 2.54
CA TRP A 127 -3.70 -15.70 3.48
C TRP A 127 -4.11 -16.00 4.93
N PRO A 128 -3.27 -15.66 5.94
CA PRO A 128 -3.66 -15.81 7.33
C PRO A 128 -4.82 -14.87 7.65
N ALA A 129 -5.81 -15.37 8.40
CA ALA A 129 -7.05 -14.63 8.70
C ALA A 129 -6.84 -13.35 9.53
N SER A 130 -5.65 -13.16 10.13
CA SER A 130 -5.28 -11.97 10.89
C SER A 130 -4.43 -10.97 10.09
N LEU A 131 -4.14 -11.24 8.81
CA LEU A 131 -3.34 -10.36 7.96
C LEU A 131 -4.07 -9.04 7.71
N GLN A 132 -3.42 -7.94 8.07
CA GLN A 132 -3.97 -6.59 7.96
C GLN A 132 -3.33 -5.79 6.83
N GLN A 133 -2.09 -6.12 6.49
CA GLN A 133 -1.26 -5.34 5.54
C GLN A 133 -0.22 -6.25 4.85
N PRO A 134 -0.55 -6.82 3.67
CA PRO A 134 0.41 -7.28 2.70
C PRO A 134 0.98 -6.08 1.94
N THR A 135 2.30 -6.05 1.83
CA THR A 135 3.00 -5.09 0.98
C THR A 135 3.70 -5.84 -0.14
N PHE A 136 3.42 -5.46 -1.38
CA PHE A 136 4.10 -5.97 -2.56
C PHE A 136 5.19 -4.99 -3.02
N GLY A 137 6.38 -5.52 -3.29
CA GLY A 137 7.53 -4.75 -3.74
C GLY A 137 7.41 -4.32 -5.19
N CYS A 138 8.47 -3.66 -5.69
CA CYS A 138 8.45 -2.95 -6.96
C CYS A 138 8.02 -3.79 -8.16
N GLU A 139 8.38 -5.06 -8.29
CA GLU A 139 8.14 -5.85 -9.51
C GLU A 139 6.83 -6.62 -9.56
N PHE A 140 6.03 -6.62 -8.48
CA PHE A 140 4.76 -7.34 -8.49
C PHE A 140 3.80 -6.79 -9.55
N ASN A 141 3.45 -7.64 -10.52
CA ASN A 141 2.58 -7.29 -11.63
C ASN A 141 1.69 -8.47 -12.06
N GLN A 142 1.32 -9.34 -11.12
CA GLN A 142 0.41 -10.46 -11.40
C GLN A 142 -1.06 -10.02 -11.32
N PRO A 143 -1.96 -10.61 -12.13
CA PRO A 143 -3.39 -10.35 -12.03
C PRO A 143 -3.91 -10.63 -10.62
N ILE A 144 -4.82 -9.78 -10.15
CA ILE A 144 -5.45 -9.89 -8.83
C ILE A 144 -6.95 -10.21 -8.90
N THR A 145 -7.49 -10.43 -10.09
CA THR A 145 -8.85 -10.95 -10.26
C THR A 145 -8.94 -12.36 -9.64
N GLY A 146 -9.98 -12.59 -8.85
CA GLY A 146 -10.19 -13.87 -8.15
C GLY A 146 -9.33 -14.09 -6.90
N VAL A 147 -8.49 -13.13 -6.51
CA VAL A 147 -7.75 -13.22 -5.23
C VAL A 147 -8.73 -13.14 -4.06
N VAL A 148 -8.65 -14.12 -3.16
CA VAL A 148 -9.40 -14.12 -1.90
C VAL A 148 -8.58 -13.40 -0.84
N TRP A 149 -8.90 -12.12 -0.63
CA TRP A 149 -8.24 -11.32 0.41
C TRP A 149 -8.72 -11.70 1.82
N PRO A 150 -7.85 -11.60 2.84
CA PRO A 150 -8.22 -11.91 4.22
C PRO A 150 -9.23 -10.90 4.76
N ALA A 151 -10.19 -11.37 5.57
CA ALA A 151 -11.27 -10.54 6.11
C ALA A 151 -10.80 -9.42 7.07
N SER A 152 -9.55 -9.47 7.54
CA SER A 152 -8.93 -8.44 8.36
C SER A 152 -8.13 -7.39 7.57
N LEU A 153 -8.08 -7.48 6.23
CA LEU A 153 -7.26 -6.62 5.39
C LEU A 153 -7.69 -5.15 5.49
N ARG A 154 -6.87 -4.29 6.09
CA ARG A 154 -7.15 -2.86 6.26
C ARG A 154 -6.38 -1.99 5.27
N GLN A 155 -5.19 -2.41 4.88
CA GLN A 155 -4.29 -1.63 4.04
C GLN A 155 -3.71 -2.52 2.94
N LEU A 156 -3.72 -2.02 1.70
CA LEU A 156 -3.15 -2.70 0.57
C LEU A 156 -2.36 -1.70 -0.28
N SER A 157 -1.10 -2.02 -0.55
CA SER A 157 -0.23 -1.23 -1.42
C SER A 157 0.41 -2.10 -2.46
N PHE A 158 0.31 -1.66 -3.71
CA PHE A 158 1.03 -2.25 -4.85
C PHE A 158 2.33 -1.51 -5.12
N GLY A 159 3.34 -2.25 -5.54
CA GLY A 159 4.63 -1.69 -5.93
C GLY A 159 4.64 -1.05 -7.31
N GLY A 160 5.80 -0.53 -7.70
CA GLY A 160 6.00 0.33 -8.87
C GLY A 160 5.57 -0.25 -10.22
N SER A 161 5.66 -1.57 -10.43
CA SER A 161 5.41 -2.23 -11.70
C SER A 161 3.97 -2.71 -11.91
N PHE A 162 3.09 -2.57 -10.92
CA PHE A 162 1.71 -3.04 -11.02
C PHE A 162 0.93 -2.26 -12.09
N THR A 163 0.46 -2.98 -13.11
CA THR A 163 -0.23 -2.44 -14.30
C THR A 163 -1.48 -3.24 -14.66
N GLN A 164 -1.91 -4.17 -13.80
CA GLN A 164 -3.02 -5.07 -14.09
C GLN A 164 -4.38 -4.37 -13.93
N PRO A 165 -5.39 -4.75 -14.74
CA PRO A 165 -6.73 -4.17 -14.66
C PRO A 165 -7.38 -4.50 -13.33
N ILE A 166 -8.24 -3.58 -12.86
CA ILE A 166 -8.90 -3.68 -11.54
C ILE A 166 -10.43 -3.68 -11.59
N ALA A 167 -11.03 -3.64 -12.79
CA ALA A 167 -12.48 -3.56 -12.96
C ALA A 167 -13.25 -4.74 -12.33
N GLU A 168 -12.67 -5.94 -12.38
CA GLU A 168 -13.28 -7.18 -11.87
C GLU A 168 -12.76 -7.61 -10.50
N VAL A 169 -12.03 -6.72 -9.80
CA VAL A 169 -11.43 -7.06 -8.52
C VAL A 169 -12.45 -6.95 -7.41
N VAL A 170 -12.61 -8.03 -6.64
CA VAL A 170 -13.42 -8.04 -5.43
C VAL A 170 -12.54 -7.62 -4.25
N TRP A 171 -12.66 -6.34 -3.86
CA TRP A 171 -11.94 -5.81 -2.72
C TRP A 171 -12.60 -6.25 -1.39
N PRO A 172 -11.83 -6.47 -0.31
CA PRO A 172 -12.40 -6.79 0.98
C PRO A 172 -13.16 -5.59 1.55
N ALA A 173 -14.37 -5.82 2.04
CA ALA A 173 -15.29 -4.75 2.47
C ALA A 173 -14.74 -3.83 3.57
N VAL A 174 -13.79 -4.32 4.36
CA VAL A 174 -13.15 -3.58 5.47
C VAL A 174 -11.86 -2.84 5.08
N LEU A 175 -11.47 -2.88 3.80
CA LEU A 175 -10.29 -2.18 3.30
C LEU A 175 -10.47 -0.68 3.49
N GLN A 176 -9.50 -0.05 4.15
CA GLN A 176 -9.52 1.38 4.48
C GLN A 176 -8.53 2.19 3.64
N GLN A 177 -7.42 1.57 3.24
CA GLN A 177 -6.37 2.25 2.47
C GLN A 177 -5.94 1.41 1.28
N LEU A 178 -5.91 2.05 0.11
CA LEU A 178 -5.48 1.44 -1.14
C LEU A 178 -4.53 2.39 -1.87
N SER A 179 -3.34 1.89 -2.19
CA SER A 179 -2.34 2.64 -2.94
C SER A 179 -1.84 1.85 -4.15
N PHE A 180 -1.86 2.48 -5.31
CA PHE A 180 -1.28 1.95 -6.54
C PHE A 180 0.12 2.53 -6.77
N GLY A 181 1.01 1.70 -7.30
CA GLY A 181 2.40 2.10 -7.55
C GLY A 181 2.60 2.84 -8.88
N HIS A 182 3.85 3.24 -9.10
CA HIS A 182 4.31 4.14 -10.17
C HIS A 182 3.67 3.92 -11.55
N ARG A 183 3.63 2.68 -12.06
CA ARG A 183 3.22 2.40 -13.45
C ARG A 183 1.72 2.20 -13.64
N PHE A 184 0.92 2.20 -12.58
CA PHE A 184 -0.51 1.97 -12.68
C PHE A 184 -1.21 3.08 -13.48
N ASP A 185 -1.87 2.69 -14.57
CA ASP A 185 -2.60 3.60 -15.48
C ASP A 185 -3.79 2.86 -16.11
N GLN A 186 -4.57 2.17 -15.28
CA GLN A 186 -5.74 1.40 -15.73
C GLN A 186 -7.04 2.19 -15.52
N PRO A 187 -8.04 2.06 -16.41
CA PRO A 187 -9.32 2.73 -16.27
C PRO A 187 -9.98 2.41 -14.93
N ILE A 188 -10.62 3.43 -14.34
CA ILE A 188 -11.31 3.31 -13.05
C ILE A 188 -12.84 3.41 -13.16
N VAL A 189 -13.35 3.69 -14.36
CA VAL A 189 -14.79 3.66 -14.63
C VAL A 189 -15.29 2.22 -14.50
N GLY A 190 -16.38 2.05 -13.75
CA GLY A 190 -16.96 0.73 -13.45
C GLY A 190 -16.27 -0.05 -12.32
N VAL A 191 -15.20 0.48 -11.71
CA VAL A 191 -14.57 -0.17 -10.54
C VAL A 191 -15.49 -0.08 -9.33
N VAL A 192 -15.77 -1.24 -8.71
CA VAL A 192 -16.54 -1.31 -7.46
C VAL A 192 -15.58 -1.20 -6.27
N TRP A 193 -15.43 -0.02 -5.71
CA TRP A 193 -14.57 0.21 -4.54
C TRP A 193 -15.19 -0.34 -3.23
N PRO A 194 -14.36 -0.74 -2.24
CA PRO A 194 -14.88 -1.22 -0.97
C PRO A 194 -15.51 -0.07 -0.17
N ALA A 195 -16.64 -0.35 0.48
CA ALA A 195 -17.45 0.65 1.18
C ALA A 195 -16.78 1.29 2.40
N SER A 196 -15.67 0.73 2.89
CA SER A 196 -14.87 1.28 4.00
C SER A 196 -13.65 2.08 3.53
N LEU A 197 -13.43 2.26 2.22
CA LEU A 197 -12.22 2.90 1.71
C LEU A 197 -12.20 4.38 2.08
N GLN A 198 -11.18 4.78 2.85
CA GLN A 198 -11.00 6.14 3.35
C GLN A 198 -9.87 6.86 2.63
N TRP A 199 -8.84 6.12 2.18
CA TRP A 199 -7.71 6.66 1.43
C TRP A 199 -7.49 5.85 0.16
N LEU A 200 -7.50 6.57 -0.96
CA LEU A 200 -7.12 6.05 -2.27
C LEU A 200 -6.00 6.91 -2.86
N SER A 201 -4.93 6.26 -3.33
CA SER A 201 -3.80 6.92 -3.99
C SER A 201 -3.46 6.24 -5.31
N PHE A 202 -3.37 7.03 -6.38
CA PHE A 202 -2.85 6.57 -7.66
C PHE A 202 -1.37 6.89 -7.81
N GLY A 203 -0.67 6.03 -8.55
CA GLY A 203 0.76 6.18 -8.82
C GLY A 203 1.06 7.19 -9.92
N HIS A 204 2.35 7.33 -10.25
CA HIS A 204 2.85 8.43 -11.08
C HIS A 204 2.23 8.46 -12.48
N LYS A 205 2.11 7.31 -13.15
CA LYS A 205 1.65 7.23 -14.54
C LYS A 205 0.14 7.37 -14.73
N PHE A 206 -0.66 7.39 -13.65
CA PHE A 206 -2.12 7.41 -13.78
C PHE A 206 -2.59 8.67 -14.51
N ASN A 207 -3.20 8.49 -15.67
CA ASN A 207 -3.75 9.56 -16.51
C ASN A 207 -5.07 9.15 -17.18
N GLN A 208 -5.87 8.34 -16.48
CA GLN A 208 -7.18 7.91 -16.96
C GLN A 208 -8.28 8.91 -16.62
N PRO A 209 -9.35 9.03 -17.43
CA PRO A 209 -10.48 9.90 -17.14
C PRO A 209 -11.16 9.58 -15.81
N ILE A 210 -11.64 10.62 -15.11
CA ILE A 210 -12.32 10.49 -13.80
C ILE A 210 -13.77 10.98 -13.79
N VAL A 211 -14.27 11.55 -14.89
CA VAL A 211 -15.61 12.17 -14.96
C VAL A 211 -16.73 11.17 -14.64
N GLU A 212 -16.61 9.94 -15.13
CA GLU A 212 -17.58 8.86 -14.90
C GLU A 212 -17.17 7.90 -13.76
N ALA A 213 -16.12 8.24 -13.03
CA ALA A 213 -15.66 7.40 -11.92
C ALA A 213 -16.62 7.52 -10.73
N VAL A 214 -17.06 6.36 -10.22
CA VAL A 214 -17.85 6.30 -8.99
C VAL A 214 -16.89 6.08 -7.82
N TRP A 215 -16.68 7.12 -7.01
CA TRP A 215 -15.84 7.02 -5.82
C TRP A 215 -16.57 6.40 -4.63
N PRO A 216 -15.87 5.73 -3.69
CA PRO A 216 -16.52 5.21 -2.49
C PRO A 216 -17.01 6.36 -1.60
N ALA A 217 -18.22 6.21 -1.05
CA ALA A 217 -18.86 7.25 -0.24
C ALA A 217 -18.08 7.59 1.05
N SER A 218 -17.28 6.65 1.56
CA SER A 218 -16.42 6.81 2.73
C SER A 218 -15.09 7.52 2.46
N LEU A 219 -14.78 7.86 1.21
CA LEU A 219 -13.47 8.39 0.84
C LEU A 219 -13.24 9.76 1.47
N GLN A 220 -12.14 9.89 2.21
CA GLN A 220 -11.73 11.12 2.90
C GLN A 220 -10.48 11.74 2.27
N GLN A 221 -9.60 10.91 1.71
CA GLN A 221 -8.33 11.35 1.13
C GLN A 221 -8.13 10.73 -0.24
N GLN A 222 -7.87 11.58 -1.23
CA GLN A 222 -7.57 11.17 -2.60
C GLN A 222 -6.28 11.83 -3.08
N SER A 223 -5.35 11.00 -3.54
CA SER A 223 -4.17 11.46 -4.30
C SER A 223 -4.27 10.98 -5.74
N ILE A 224 -4.27 11.92 -6.68
CA ILE A 224 -4.32 11.66 -8.12
C ILE A 224 -2.88 11.67 -8.69
N GLY A 225 -2.62 10.79 -9.65
CA GLY A 225 -1.28 10.50 -10.18
C GLY A 225 -0.50 11.70 -10.72
N TRP A 226 0.81 11.53 -10.87
CA TRP A 226 1.74 12.58 -11.30
C TRP A 226 1.48 13.07 -12.72
N ASN A 227 1.19 12.16 -13.63
CA ASN A 227 0.95 12.44 -15.04
C ASN A 227 -0.52 12.74 -15.36
N PHE A 228 -1.36 12.86 -14.33
CA PHE A 228 -2.77 13.10 -14.54
C PHE A 228 -2.99 14.50 -15.11
N ASN A 229 -3.55 14.55 -16.32
CA ASN A 229 -3.92 15.79 -16.98
C ASN A 229 -5.24 15.65 -17.77
N GLN A 230 -6.19 14.89 -17.22
CA GLN A 230 -7.53 14.73 -17.78
C GLN A 230 -8.50 15.79 -17.25
N PRO A 231 -9.57 16.15 -18.00
CA PRO A 231 -10.57 17.12 -17.55
C PRO A 231 -11.21 16.72 -16.21
N ILE A 232 -11.45 17.72 -15.36
CA ILE A 232 -12.04 17.52 -14.02
C ILE A 232 -13.34 18.30 -13.77
N VAL A 233 -13.79 19.13 -14.73
CA VAL A 233 -14.98 19.99 -14.58
C VAL A 233 -16.24 19.20 -14.24
N GLU A 234 -16.42 18.06 -14.90
CA GLU A 234 -17.59 17.19 -14.71
C GLU A 234 -17.35 16.06 -13.69
N ALA A 235 -16.20 16.04 -13.02
CA ALA A 235 -15.89 15.02 -12.03
C ALA A 235 -16.79 15.15 -10.79
N VAL A 236 -17.43 14.04 -10.40
CA VAL A 236 -18.25 13.98 -9.19
C VAL A 236 -17.40 13.46 -8.03
N TRP A 237 -17.09 14.32 -7.07
CA TRP A 237 -16.31 13.94 -5.88
C TRP A 237 -17.21 13.42 -4.75
N PRO A 238 -16.73 12.47 -3.91
CA PRO A 238 -17.53 11.95 -2.81
C PRO A 238 -17.70 13.00 -1.70
N ALA A 239 -18.88 12.99 -1.06
CA ALA A 239 -19.32 14.03 -0.13
C ALA A 239 -18.51 14.11 1.17
N LEU A 240 -17.70 13.10 1.50
CA LEU A 240 -16.83 13.07 2.67
C LEU A 240 -15.36 13.39 2.36
N LEU A 241 -15.03 13.72 1.11
CA LEU A 241 -13.65 14.01 0.71
C LEU A 241 -13.14 15.27 1.41
N GLN A 242 -12.11 15.11 2.23
CA GLN A 242 -11.50 16.20 3.00
C GLN A 242 -10.19 16.66 2.39
N GLN A 243 -9.46 15.76 1.73
CA GLN A 243 -8.15 16.06 1.15
C GLN A 243 -8.08 15.56 -0.29
N LEU A 244 -7.73 16.46 -1.19
CA LEU A 244 -7.51 16.16 -2.60
C LEU A 244 -6.17 16.75 -3.04
N SER A 245 -5.29 15.88 -3.53
CA SER A 245 -4.03 16.31 -4.11
C SER A 245 -3.91 15.81 -5.54
N PHE A 246 -3.60 16.72 -6.45
CA PHE A 246 -3.20 16.39 -7.81
C PHE A 246 -1.68 16.31 -7.92
N GLY A 247 -1.20 15.36 -8.71
CA GLY A 247 0.19 15.22 -9.08
C GLY A 247 0.64 16.26 -10.11
N TRP A 248 1.89 16.14 -10.57
CA TRP A 248 2.67 17.21 -11.21
C TRP A 248 2.06 17.84 -12.47
N GLU A 249 1.50 17.04 -13.38
CA GLU A 249 1.17 17.46 -14.74
C GLU A 249 -0.24 18.08 -14.89
N VAL A 250 -1.05 18.13 -13.82
CA VAL A 250 -2.40 18.68 -13.91
C VAL A 250 -2.36 20.14 -14.39
N ASN A 251 -2.99 20.41 -15.51
CA ASN A 251 -3.10 21.77 -16.04
C ASN A 251 -4.41 21.98 -16.81
N GLN A 252 -5.47 21.28 -16.39
CA GLN A 252 -6.82 21.43 -16.95
C GLN A 252 -7.59 22.57 -16.29
N PRO A 253 -8.50 23.25 -17.01
CA PRO A 253 -9.33 24.30 -16.44
C PRO A 253 -10.13 23.80 -15.24
N ILE A 254 -10.25 24.65 -14.22
CA ILE A 254 -10.97 24.33 -12.98
C ILE A 254 -12.20 25.20 -12.73
N VAL A 255 -12.48 26.16 -13.62
CA VAL A 255 -13.72 26.93 -13.59
C VAL A 255 -14.87 25.99 -13.91
N GLY A 256 -15.90 25.99 -13.06
CA GLY A 256 -17.05 25.08 -13.15
C GLY A 256 -16.89 23.76 -12.41
N VAL A 257 -15.71 23.45 -11.85
CA VAL A 257 -15.54 22.25 -11.00
C VAL A 257 -16.40 22.38 -9.74
N VAL A 258 -17.19 21.35 -9.46
CA VAL A 258 -17.98 21.24 -8.22
C VAL A 258 -17.15 20.50 -7.17
N TRP A 259 -16.51 21.26 -6.28
CA TRP A 259 -15.76 20.68 -5.17
C TRP A 259 -16.69 20.17 -4.05
N PRO A 260 -16.35 19.08 -3.35
CA PRO A 260 -17.18 18.56 -2.28
C PRO A 260 -17.17 19.52 -1.08
N ALA A 261 -18.34 19.67 -0.44
CA ALA A 261 -18.54 20.62 0.67
C ALA A 261 -17.72 20.31 1.93
N SER A 262 -17.12 19.13 2.02
CA SER A 262 -16.21 18.71 3.10
C SER A 262 -14.74 19.01 2.81
N LEU A 263 -14.38 19.47 1.61
CA LEU A 263 -12.98 19.61 1.20
C LEU A 263 -12.27 20.67 2.04
N GLN A 264 -11.24 20.27 2.76
CA GLN A 264 -10.45 21.13 3.65
C GLN A 264 -9.07 21.43 3.06
N TRP A 265 -8.48 20.50 2.33
CA TRP A 265 -7.18 20.65 1.70
C TRP A 265 -7.26 20.32 0.22
N LEU A 266 -6.88 21.29 -0.60
CA LEU A 266 -6.65 21.13 -2.02
C LEU A 266 -5.20 21.48 -2.38
N SER A 267 -4.52 20.58 -3.09
CA SER A 267 -3.19 20.83 -3.64
C SER A 267 -3.16 20.54 -5.13
N PHE A 268 -2.67 21.51 -5.90
CA PHE A 268 -2.34 21.35 -7.32
C PHE A 268 -0.87 21.00 -7.51
N GLY A 269 -0.59 20.31 -8.61
CA GLY A 269 0.76 19.93 -9.01
C GLY A 269 1.57 21.05 -9.62
N ILE A 270 2.85 20.74 -9.86
CA ILE A 270 3.90 21.65 -10.34
C ILE A 270 3.45 22.49 -11.53
N ASN A 271 2.80 21.89 -12.53
CA ASN A 271 2.52 22.52 -13.82
C ASN A 271 1.18 23.26 -13.88
N PHE A 272 0.42 23.29 -12.77
CA PHE A 272 -0.88 23.93 -12.76
C PHE A 272 -0.74 25.44 -12.92
N ASN A 273 -1.24 25.96 -14.05
CA ASN A 273 -1.18 27.38 -14.37
C ASN A 273 -2.45 27.86 -15.10
N GLN A 274 -3.61 27.30 -14.75
CA GLN A 274 -4.90 27.72 -15.32
C GLN A 274 -5.53 28.89 -14.56
N PRO A 275 -6.25 29.79 -15.23
CA PRO A 275 -6.95 30.90 -14.58
C PRO A 275 -7.88 30.42 -13.47
N ILE A 276 -7.87 31.14 -12.35
CA ILE A 276 -8.70 30.81 -11.18
C ILE A 276 -9.81 31.83 -10.91
N HIS A 277 -9.97 32.82 -11.79
CA HIS A 277 -11.08 33.75 -11.72
C HIS A 277 -12.40 33.03 -12.03
N GLY A 278 -13.42 33.20 -11.18
CA GLY A 278 -14.71 32.51 -11.30
C GLY A 278 -14.73 31.09 -10.73
N VAL A 279 -13.65 30.62 -10.11
CA VAL A 279 -13.66 29.33 -9.39
C VAL A 279 -14.47 29.47 -8.10
N VAL A 280 -15.40 28.55 -7.89
CA VAL A 280 -16.21 28.48 -6.66
C VAL A 280 -15.54 27.51 -5.68
N TRP A 281 -14.76 28.02 -4.74
CA TRP A 281 -14.12 27.19 -3.71
C TRP A 281 -15.14 26.74 -2.65
N PRO A 282 -15.02 25.53 -2.09
CA PRO A 282 -15.92 25.08 -1.03
C PRO A 282 -15.66 25.87 0.26
N ALA A 283 -16.72 26.22 0.99
CA ALA A 283 -16.64 27.06 2.19
C ALA A 283 -15.80 26.42 3.33
N SER A 284 -15.59 25.10 3.27
CA SER A 284 -14.75 24.34 4.19
C SER A 284 -13.26 24.40 3.87
N LEU A 285 -12.85 24.93 2.72
CA LEU A 285 -11.46 24.89 2.27
C LEU A 285 -10.59 25.74 3.20
N GLN A 286 -9.63 25.09 3.87
CA GLN A 286 -8.72 25.68 4.83
C GLN A 286 -7.31 25.85 4.26
N GLN A 287 -6.89 24.93 3.39
CA GLN A 287 -5.55 24.95 2.80
C GLN A 287 -5.65 24.80 1.29
N LEU A 288 -5.04 25.75 0.59
CA LEU A 288 -4.91 25.73 -0.85
C LEU A 288 -3.44 25.88 -1.23
N ARG A 289 -2.94 24.92 -1.99
CA ARG A 289 -1.56 24.94 -2.50
C ARG A 289 -1.58 24.90 -4.02
N PHE A 290 -1.00 25.92 -4.62
CA PHE A 290 -0.63 25.93 -6.03
C PHE A 290 0.78 25.39 -6.23
N GLY A 291 1.02 24.83 -7.41
CA GLY A 291 2.31 24.27 -7.79
C GLY A 291 3.36 25.32 -8.16
N TYR A 292 4.54 24.83 -8.53
CA TYR A 292 5.71 25.64 -8.84
C TYR A 292 5.42 26.70 -9.92
N GLU A 293 4.76 26.32 -11.01
CA GLU A 293 4.58 27.12 -12.23
C GLU A 293 3.37 28.08 -12.18
N PHE A 294 2.61 28.10 -11.09
CA PHE A 294 1.43 28.95 -11.00
C PHE A 294 1.79 30.44 -11.10
N TYR A 295 1.28 31.10 -12.14
CA TYR A 295 1.60 32.49 -12.49
C TYR A 295 0.35 33.33 -12.79
N GLN A 296 -0.85 32.80 -12.54
CA GLN A 296 -2.10 33.48 -12.88
C GLN A 296 -2.41 34.63 -11.92
N PRO A 297 -3.05 35.71 -12.42
CA PRO A 297 -3.49 36.80 -11.56
C PRO A 297 -4.51 36.29 -10.53
N ILE A 298 -4.40 36.83 -9.32
CA ILE A 298 -5.30 36.50 -8.20
C ILE A 298 -6.20 37.67 -7.79
N ASP A 299 -6.12 38.78 -8.51
CA ASP A 299 -7.03 39.91 -8.31
C ASP A 299 -8.46 39.52 -8.69
N GLY A 300 -9.43 39.99 -7.90
CA GLY A 300 -10.84 39.63 -8.07
C GLY A 300 -11.21 38.18 -7.73
N VAL A 301 -10.28 37.35 -7.27
CA VAL A 301 -10.58 35.97 -6.85
C VAL A 301 -11.39 35.97 -5.54
N VAL A 302 -12.54 35.29 -5.57
CA VAL A 302 -13.37 35.08 -4.38
C VAL A 302 -12.86 33.84 -3.64
N TRP A 303 -12.13 34.04 -2.54
CA TRP A 303 -11.57 32.94 -1.75
C TRP A 303 -12.60 32.30 -0.81
N SER A 304 -12.35 31.04 -0.42
CA SER A 304 -13.11 30.40 0.66
C SER A 304 -13.03 31.21 1.94
N THR A 305 -14.17 31.36 2.63
CA THR A 305 -14.29 32.06 3.91
C THR A 305 -13.55 31.39 5.05
N SER A 306 -13.17 30.12 4.90
CA SER A 306 -12.41 29.36 5.90
C SER A 306 -10.93 29.21 5.55
N LEU A 307 -10.45 29.82 4.46
CA LEU A 307 -9.07 29.67 4.00
C LEU A 307 -8.09 30.23 5.04
N GLN A 308 -7.22 29.37 5.55
CA GLN A 308 -6.22 29.71 6.56
C GLN A 308 -4.82 29.78 5.96
N GLN A 309 -4.52 28.94 4.97
CA GLN A 309 -3.20 28.85 4.36
C GLN A 309 -3.32 28.83 2.85
N LEU A 310 -2.56 29.73 2.22
CA LEU A 310 -2.38 29.76 0.78
C LEU A 310 -0.90 29.64 0.44
N SER A 311 -0.57 28.73 -0.47
CA SER A 311 0.76 28.67 -1.08
C SER A 311 0.63 28.96 -2.57
N SER A 312 1.23 30.06 -3.03
CA SER A 312 1.03 30.58 -4.40
C SER A 312 1.96 29.97 -5.44
N GLY A 313 2.84 29.03 -5.10
CA GLY A 313 3.88 28.54 -6.00
C GLY A 313 5.18 29.36 -5.97
N TYR A 314 6.21 28.87 -6.65
CA TYR A 314 7.54 29.51 -6.68
C TYR A 314 7.62 30.60 -7.75
N GLU A 315 7.09 30.34 -8.94
CA GLU A 315 7.13 31.29 -10.07
C GLU A 315 6.17 32.47 -9.89
N PHE A 316 5.21 32.38 -8.95
CA PHE A 316 4.24 33.43 -8.71
C PHE A 316 4.86 34.80 -8.47
N ASN A 317 4.68 35.68 -9.46
CA ASN A 317 5.19 37.04 -9.45
C ASN A 317 4.13 38.09 -9.82
N GLN A 318 2.85 37.75 -9.70
CA GLN A 318 1.77 38.68 -9.99
C GLN A 318 1.59 39.70 -8.85
N PRO A 319 1.10 40.91 -9.15
CA PRO A 319 0.69 41.87 -8.14
C PRO A 319 -0.38 41.27 -7.21
N ILE A 320 -0.27 41.59 -5.92
CA ILE A 320 -1.25 41.23 -4.87
C ILE A 320 -2.09 42.46 -4.46
N THR A 321 -1.93 43.57 -5.17
CA THR A 321 -2.66 44.81 -4.91
C THR A 321 -4.15 44.62 -5.22
N GLY A 322 -5.03 44.88 -4.25
CA GLY A 322 -6.48 44.78 -4.44
C GLY A 322 -7.10 43.43 -4.09
N VAL A 323 -6.29 42.43 -3.68
CA VAL A 323 -6.81 41.11 -3.33
C VAL A 323 -7.63 41.16 -2.02
N ALA A 324 -8.90 40.77 -2.11
CA ALA A 324 -9.79 40.64 -0.97
C ALA A 324 -9.53 39.32 -0.23
N TRP A 325 -8.61 39.34 0.74
CA TRP A 325 -8.27 38.17 1.54
C TRP A 325 -9.37 37.82 2.56
N PRO A 326 -9.67 36.53 2.79
CA PRO A 326 -10.61 36.12 3.81
C PRO A 326 -10.03 36.37 5.21
N ALA A 327 -10.88 36.77 6.16
CA ALA A 327 -10.47 37.11 7.53
C ALA A 327 -9.81 35.94 8.29
N SER A 328 -10.04 34.70 7.84
CA SER A 328 -9.44 33.49 8.40
C SER A 328 -7.98 33.27 7.99
N LEU A 329 -7.47 34.01 7.00
CA LEU A 329 -6.16 33.77 6.40
C LEU A 329 -5.04 34.07 7.41
N ARG A 330 -4.17 33.08 7.65
CA ARG A 330 -3.08 33.15 8.62
C ARG A 330 -1.72 33.17 7.97
N SER A 331 -1.57 32.55 6.80
CA SER A 331 -0.30 32.50 6.10
C SER A 331 -0.51 32.49 4.59
N VAL A 332 0.31 33.30 3.92
CA VAL A 332 0.51 33.25 2.47
C VAL A 332 1.98 32.96 2.24
N THR A 333 2.29 31.81 1.65
CA THR A 333 3.66 31.43 1.32
C THR A 333 3.94 31.73 -0.15
N ARG A 334 4.96 32.56 -0.41
CA ARG A 334 5.47 32.91 -1.75
C ARG A 334 6.96 32.63 -1.82
N LYS A 335 7.44 31.92 -2.84
CA LYS A 335 8.88 31.59 -3.02
C LYS A 335 9.55 30.97 -1.77
N GLY A 336 8.78 30.28 -0.93
CA GLY A 336 9.27 29.71 0.34
C GLY A 336 9.33 30.67 1.54
N PHE A 337 8.82 31.91 1.41
CA PHE A 337 8.71 32.89 2.50
C PHE A 337 7.24 33.12 2.88
N SER A 338 6.94 33.20 4.19
CA SER A 338 5.63 33.61 4.71
C SER A 338 5.48 35.13 4.64
N LEU A 339 4.34 35.61 4.14
CA LEU A 339 4.04 37.04 3.93
C LEU A 339 3.12 37.66 5.00
N LEU A 340 2.80 36.91 6.06
CA LEU A 340 1.97 37.36 7.19
C LEU A 340 2.58 36.89 8.51
#